data_AF-A0A9N7VME7-F1
#
_entry.id   AF-A0A9N7VME7-F1
#
_cell.length_a   1.000
_cell.length_b   1.000
_cell.length_c   1.000
_cell.angle_alpha   90.00
_cell.angle_beta   90.00
_cell.angle_gamma   90.00
#
_symmetry.space_group_name_H-M   'P 1'
#
loop_
_entity.id
_entity.type
_entity.pdbx_description
1 polymer ?
#
loop_
_entity_poly.entity_id
_entity_poly.type
_entity_poly.pdbx_seq_one_letter_code
_entity_poly.pdbx_strand_id
1 'polypeptide(L)'
;MDEEEEEDESNLSLQTSEEAVKDGMPENKSPKQRLSYEFTRQAFTRGKPHMVVCSLCKRDGHLKKDCPEDFKKVQLEPLPPITSDFLGRLDKVCEQCYTDFAPDELEVGVREHILQDVENFVRRQFAGARLQLFGSSKNGYGFRQSDLDICMVLEGQDTIPDAECITIIESLARLLRKHPGLKNILPSLRPKYPL
;
A
#
# COMPACT_ATOMS: atom_id res chain seq x y z
N MET A 1 2.40 -26.30 3.02
CA MET A 1 0.92 -26.32 2.98
C MET A 1 0.60 -24.96 2.44
N ASP A 2 0.74 -24.87 1.12
CA ASP A 2 0.76 -23.62 0.37
C ASP A 2 -0.49 -23.67 -0.49
N GLU A 3 -1.34 -22.67 -0.30
CA GLU A 3 -2.60 -22.51 -1.03
C GLU A 3 -2.27 -22.16 -2.49
N GLU A 4 -2.53 -23.11 -3.39
CA GLU A 4 -2.56 -22.86 -4.83
C GLU A 4 -3.85 -22.11 -5.16
N GLU A 5 -3.74 -20.85 -5.58
CA GLU A 5 -4.84 -20.13 -6.23
C GLU A 5 -5.08 -20.75 -7.62
N GLU A 6 -6.11 -21.60 -7.72
CA GLU A 6 -6.69 -22.05 -8.98
C GLU A 6 -7.42 -20.87 -9.65
N GLU A 7 -7.00 -20.47 -10.86
CA GLU A 7 -7.78 -19.56 -11.71
C GLU A 7 -8.90 -20.37 -12.40
N ASP A 8 -10.13 -20.16 -11.93
CA ASP A 8 -11.38 -20.73 -12.43
C ASP A 8 -11.79 -20.09 -13.77
N GLU A 9 -11.68 -20.84 -14.87
CA GLU A 9 -12.23 -20.48 -16.18
C GLU A 9 -13.75 -20.69 -16.19
N SER A 10 -14.49 -19.72 -15.65
CA SER A 10 -15.96 -19.74 -15.69
C SER A 10 -16.47 -19.47 -17.12
N ASN A 11 -16.94 -20.52 -17.78
CA ASN A 11 -17.55 -20.51 -19.11
C ASN A 11 -19.00 -19.95 -19.02
N LEU A 12 -19.17 -18.63 -19.13
CA LEU A 12 -20.50 -18.01 -19.14
C LEU A 12 -21.18 -18.16 -20.52
N SER A 13 -21.96 -19.23 -20.67
CA SER A 13 -22.96 -19.33 -21.74
C SER A 13 -24.20 -18.54 -21.35
N LEU A 14 -24.39 -17.35 -21.94
CA LEU A 14 -25.65 -16.61 -21.84
C LEU A 14 -26.62 -17.12 -22.90
N GLN A 15 -27.48 -18.06 -22.49
CA GLN A 15 -28.73 -18.38 -23.20
C GLN A 15 -29.74 -17.26 -22.97
N THR A 16 -30.26 -16.65 -24.04
CA THR A 16 -31.49 -15.86 -23.98
C THR A 16 -32.61 -16.64 -24.64
N SER A 17 -33.60 -16.96 -23.82
CA SER A 17 -34.87 -17.64 -24.07
C SER A 17 -35.75 -16.95 -25.11
N GLU A 18 -36.28 -17.72 -26.06
CA GLU A 18 -37.36 -17.30 -26.96
C GLU A 18 -38.71 -17.77 -26.39
N GLU A 19 -39.52 -16.84 -25.87
CA GLU A 19 -40.96 -17.06 -25.64
C GLU A 19 -41.78 -16.53 -26.82
N ALA A 20 -42.73 -17.36 -27.26
CA ALA A 20 -43.58 -17.18 -28.44
C ALA A 20 -44.75 -16.20 -28.19
N VAL A 21 -45.13 -15.39 -29.20
CA VAL A 21 -46.54 -15.16 -29.64
C VAL A 21 -46.52 -14.59 -31.06
N LYS A 22 -47.20 -15.27 -32.01
CA LYS A 22 -47.57 -14.73 -33.33
C LYS A 22 -48.96 -14.11 -33.24
N ASP A 23 -49.12 -12.83 -33.57
CA ASP A 23 -50.27 -12.38 -34.37
C ASP A 23 -50.05 -10.99 -35.03
N GLY A 24 -50.55 -10.82 -36.25
CA GLY A 24 -50.83 -9.52 -36.90
C GLY A 24 -49.67 -8.70 -37.53
N MET A 25 -49.64 -8.60 -38.86
CA MET A 25 -48.98 -7.53 -39.66
C MET A 25 -49.91 -6.27 -39.64
N PRO A 26 -49.51 -5.01 -39.99
CA PRO A 26 -48.26 -4.55 -40.58
C PRO A 26 -47.63 -3.25 -40.02
N GLU A 27 -46.49 -2.90 -40.60
CA GLU A 27 -45.98 -1.55 -40.87
C GLU A 27 -44.69 -1.07 -40.17
N ASN A 28 -43.70 -0.87 -41.05
CA ASN A 28 -42.74 0.23 -41.07
C ASN A 28 -41.71 0.32 -39.94
N LYS A 29 -40.62 -0.45 -40.05
CA LYS A 29 -39.39 -0.19 -39.29
C LYS A 29 -38.18 -0.41 -40.19
N SER A 30 -37.44 0.68 -40.43
CA SER A 30 -36.09 0.68 -40.98
C SER A 30 -35.23 -0.39 -40.31
N PRO A 31 -34.31 -1.07 -41.03
CA PRO A 31 -33.48 -2.09 -40.41
C PRO A 31 -32.60 -1.41 -39.37
N LYS A 32 -32.95 -1.57 -38.09
CA LYS A 32 -32.05 -1.26 -36.97
C LYS A 32 -30.83 -2.15 -37.16
N GLN A 33 -29.75 -1.59 -37.70
CA GLN A 33 -28.48 -2.29 -37.82
C GLN A 33 -28.10 -2.80 -36.44
N ARG A 34 -28.14 -4.12 -36.29
CA ARG A 34 -27.78 -4.80 -35.06
C ARG A 34 -26.25 -4.73 -34.99
N LEU A 35 -25.73 -3.69 -34.37
CA LEU A 35 -24.29 -3.49 -34.20
C LEU A 35 -23.76 -4.62 -33.31
N SER A 36 -22.91 -5.46 -33.88
CA SER A 36 -22.18 -6.50 -33.17
C SER A 36 -20.74 -6.06 -33.00
N TYR A 37 -20.25 -6.03 -31.77
CA TYR A 37 -18.83 -5.88 -31.48
C TYR A 37 -18.22 -7.26 -31.37
N GLU A 38 -17.19 -7.53 -32.17
CA GLU A 38 -16.47 -8.79 -32.15
C GLU A 38 -15.01 -8.54 -31.77
N PHE A 39 -14.54 -9.25 -30.75
CA PHE A 39 -13.17 -9.14 -30.30
C PHE A 39 -12.26 -10.06 -31.10
N THR A 40 -11.86 -9.63 -32.30
CA THR A 40 -10.97 -10.41 -33.16
C THR A 40 -9.50 -9.97 -33.03
N ARG A 41 -8.57 -10.93 -33.06
CA ARG A 41 -7.13 -10.63 -33.09
C ARG A 41 -6.77 -9.71 -34.26
N GLN A 42 -7.46 -9.86 -35.40
CA GLN A 42 -7.30 -8.99 -36.56
C GLN A 42 -7.68 -7.53 -36.25
N ALA A 43 -8.77 -7.29 -35.53
CA ALA A 43 -9.20 -5.96 -35.15
C ALA A 43 -8.21 -5.25 -34.20
N PHE A 44 -7.62 -5.98 -33.24
CA PHE A 44 -6.71 -5.40 -32.25
C PHE A 44 -5.25 -5.33 -32.67
N THR A 45 -4.74 -6.33 -33.38
CA THR A 45 -3.31 -6.45 -33.70
C THR A 45 -3.00 -6.36 -35.19
N ARG A 46 -4.01 -6.15 -36.04
CA ARG A 46 -3.89 -6.18 -37.52
C ARG A 46 -3.22 -7.46 -38.04
N GLY A 47 -3.42 -8.57 -37.33
CA GLY A 47 -2.84 -9.88 -37.66
C GLY A 47 -1.37 -10.05 -37.23
N LYS A 48 -0.75 -9.03 -36.60
CA LYS A 48 0.61 -9.17 -36.05
C LYS A 48 0.57 -9.91 -34.71
N PRO A 49 1.57 -10.75 -34.40
CA PRO A 49 1.72 -11.28 -33.05
C PRO A 49 1.91 -10.11 -32.07
N HIS A 50 1.20 -10.15 -30.94
CA HIS A 50 1.44 -9.19 -29.87
C HIS A 50 2.81 -9.47 -29.25
N MET A 51 3.49 -8.43 -28.78
CA MET A 51 4.74 -8.61 -28.06
C MET A 51 4.43 -9.27 -26.72
N VAL A 52 5.03 -10.43 -26.47
CA VAL A 52 4.96 -11.09 -25.17
C VAL A 52 5.88 -10.31 -24.24
N VAL A 53 5.33 -9.66 -23.24
CA VAL A 53 6.09 -8.90 -22.23
C VAL A 53 6.14 -9.73 -20.95
N CYS A 54 7.34 -9.94 -20.43
CA CYS A 54 7.51 -10.67 -19.19
C CYS A 54 6.94 -9.87 -18.00
N SER A 55 6.08 -10.49 -17.19
CA SER A 55 5.49 -9.82 -16.03
C SER A 55 6.48 -9.58 -14.87
N LEU A 56 7.64 -10.23 -14.87
CA LEU A 56 8.74 -10.02 -13.90
C LEU A 56 9.68 -8.89 -14.34
N CYS A 57 10.51 -9.12 -15.36
CA CYS A 57 11.56 -8.18 -15.76
C CYS A 57 11.09 -7.07 -16.71
N LYS A 58 9.83 -7.13 -17.16
CA LYS A 58 9.22 -6.17 -18.12
C LYS A 58 9.90 -6.09 -19.48
N ARG A 59 10.72 -7.09 -19.85
CA ARG A 59 11.34 -7.20 -21.18
C ARG A 59 10.49 -8.07 -22.12
N ASP A 60 10.63 -7.82 -23.41
CA ASP A 60 9.92 -8.54 -24.46
C ASP A 60 10.52 -9.93 -24.71
N GLY A 61 9.71 -10.83 -25.28
CA GLY A 61 10.16 -12.08 -25.89
C GLY A 61 10.05 -13.34 -25.01
N HIS A 62 9.57 -13.24 -23.77
CA HIS A 62 9.41 -14.40 -22.89
C HIS A 62 8.31 -14.20 -21.84
N LEU A 63 7.75 -15.31 -21.35
CA LEU A 63 6.80 -15.31 -20.24
C LEU A 63 7.56 -15.32 -18.89
N LYS A 64 6.87 -14.99 -17.79
CA LYS A 64 7.42 -15.04 -16.43
C LYS A 64 8.17 -16.34 -16.12
N LYS A 65 7.58 -17.48 -16.49
CA LYS A 65 8.16 -18.82 -16.32
C LYS A 65 9.51 -19.03 -17.02
N ASP A 66 9.81 -18.25 -18.06
CA ASP A 66 11.02 -18.34 -18.87
C ASP A 66 11.96 -17.15 -18.59
N CYS A 67 11.67 -16.35 -17.57
CA CYS A 67 12.44 -15.15 -17.25
C CYS A 67 13.80 -15.54 -16.65
N PRO A 68 14.92 -15.03 -17.20
CA PRO A 68 16.24 -15.26 -16.61
C PRO A 68 16.41 -14.54 -15.27
N GLU A 69 15.52 -13.59 -14.95
CA GLU A 69 15.44 -12.88 -13.67
C GLU A 69 14.38 -13.48 -12.74
N ASP A 70 13.74 -14.59 -13.11
CA ASP A 70 12.90 -15.31 -12.17
C ASP A 70 13.79 -15.95 -11.12
N PHE A 71 13.98 -15.24 -10.00
CA PHE A 71 14.76 -15.70 -8.86
C PHE A 71 14.25 -17.02 -8.27
N LYS A 72 13.02 -17.48 -8.62
CA LYS A 72 12.56 -18.84 -8.32
C LYS A 72 13.41 -19.93 -8.98
N LYS A 73 14.26 -19.60 -9.96
CA LYS A 73 15.22 -20.51 -10.61
C LYS A 73 16.64 -20.43 -10.06
N VAL A 74 16.92 -19.56 -9.09
CA VAL A 74 18.19 -19.62 -8.38
C VAL A 74 18.17 -20.89 -7.55
N GLN A 75 18.89 -21.91 -7.99
CA GLN A 75 19.10 -23.12 -7.19
C GLN A 75 19.87 -22.69 -5.94
N LEU A 76 19.19 -22.72 -4.80
CA LEU A 76 19.83 -22.52 -3.50
C LEU A 76 20.51 -23.83 -3.10
N GLU A 77 21.74 -23.73 -2.60
CA GLU A 77 22.40 -24.86 -1.96
C GLU A 77 21.58 -25.32 -0.75
N PRO A 78 21.42 -26.65 -0.53
CA PRO A 78 20.70 -27.15 0.63
C PRO A 78 21.42 -26.72 1.91
N LEU A 79 20.65 -26.19 2.87
CA LEU A 79 21.19 -25.81 4.18
C LEU A 79 21.69 -27.07 4.92
N PRO A 80 22.81 -26.97 5.67
CA PRO A 80 23.27 -28.08 6.50
C PRO A 80 22.27 -28.38 7.64
N PRO A 81 22.28 -29.60 8.22
CA PRO A 81 21.45 -29.93 9.37
C PRO A 81 21.71 -28.99 10.55
N ILE A 82 20.65 -28.52 11.18
CA ILE A 82 20.76 -27.61 12.31
C ILE A 82 21.19 -28.35 13.58
N THR A 83 22.19 -27.82 14.29
CA THR A 83 22.65 -28.38 15.57
C THR A 83 22.04 -27.61 16.74
N SER A 84 21.94 -28.24 17.91
CA SER A 84 21.47 -27.59 19.13
C SER A 84 22.33 -26.38 19.51
N ASP A 85 23.65 -26.46 19.31
CA ASP A 85 24.57 -25.35 19.57
C ASP A 85 24.33 -24.17 18.62
N PHE A 86 24.01 -24.46 17.36
CA PHE A 86 23.71 -23.41 16.38
C PHE A 86 22.38 -22.74 16.68
N LEU A 87 21.34 -23.52 17.03
CA LEU A 87 20.05 -22.99 17.51
C LEU A 87 20.26 -22.05 18.70
N GLY A 88 21.01 -22.49 19.72
CA GLY A 88 21.28 -21.66 20.89
C GLY A 88 22.09 -20.39 20.58
N ARG A 89 22.83 -20.34 19.47
CA ARG A 89 23.48 -19.10 19.00
C ARG A 89 22.49 -18.18 18.29
N LEU A 90 21.59 -18.72 17.47
CA LEU A 90 20.55 -17.95 16.82
C LEU A 90 19.64 -17.28 17.84
N ASP A 91 19.19 -18.03 18.85
CA ASP A 91 18.34 -17.51 19.91
C ASP A 91 19.00 -16.34 20.64
N LYS A 92 20.28 -16.50 21.03
CA LYS A 92 21.06 -15.44 21.68
C LYS A 92 21.21 -14.19 20.80
N VAL A 93 21.46 -14.36 19.50
CA VAL A 93 21.57 -13.21 18.59
C VAL A 93 20.23 -12.47 18.49
N CYS A 94 19.12 -13.19 18.39
CA CYS A 94 17.79 -12.60 18.37
C CYS A 94 17.45 -11.82 19.65
N GLU A 95 17.72 -12.41 20.83
CA GLU A 95 17.51 -11.77 22.13
C GLU A 95 18.41 -10.54 22.32
N GLN A 96 19.67 -10.63 21.86
CA GLN A 96 20.62 -9.53 21.96
C GLN A 96 20.18 -8.35 21.10
N CYS A 97 19.70 -8.59 19.87
CA CYS A 97 19.16 -7.53 19.03
C CYS A 97 18.03 -6.76 19.72
N TYR A 98 17.12 -7.46 20.40
CA TYR A 98 16.08 -6.77 21.17
C TYR A 98 16.67 -5.93 22.30
N THR A 99 17.58 -6.52 23.09
CA THR A 99 18.16 -5.85 24.26
C THR A 99 18.98 -4.62 23.87
N ASP A 100 19.76 -4.70 22.80
CA ASP A 100 20.65 -3.62 22.36
C ASP A 100 19.90 -2.47 21.68
N PHE A 101 18.82 -2.79 20.95
CA PHE A 101 18.17 -1.83 20.08
C PHE A 101 16.79 -1.39 20.54
N ALA A 102 16.15 -2.04 21.51
CA ALA A 102 14.87 -1.57 22.03
C ALA A 102 15.04 -0.25 22.83
N PRO A 103 14.11 0.71 22.68
CA PRO A 103 14.03 1.89 23.54
C PRO A 103 13.89 1.48 25.00
N ASP A 104 14.69 2.09 25.87
CA ASP A 104 14.50 1.94 27.31
C ASP A 104 13.40 2.89 27.85
N GLU A 105 13.05 2.74 29.12
CA GLU A 105 12.03 3.56 29.78
C GLU A 105 12.33 5.06 29.70
N LEU A 106 13.61 5.43 29.75
CA LEU A 106 14.03 6.83 29.64
C LEU A 106 13.75 7.36 28.24
N GLU A 107 14.13 6.62 27.19
CA GLU A 107 13.84 7.02 25.81
C GLU A 107 12.33 7.08 25.55
N VAL A 108 11.54 6.13 26.05
CA VAL A 108 10.08 6.17 25.98
C VAL A 108 9.53 7.43 26.67
N GLY A 109 10.04 7.78 27.85
CA GLY A 109 9.65 9.01 28.55
C GLY A 109 10.00 10.29 27.77
N VAL A 110 11.15 10.33 27.12
CA VAL A 110 11.55 11.45 26.26
C VAL A 110 10.62 11.59 25.05
N ARG A 111 10.24 10.47 24.41
CA ARG A 111 9.30 10.46 23.28
C ARG A 111 7.94 11.04 23.68
N GLU A 112 7.41 10.67 24.84
CA GLU A 112 6.17 11.23 25.38
C GLU A 112 6.30 12.71 25.74
N HIS A 113 7.45 13.12 26.29
CA HIS A 113 7.69 14.53 26.59
C HIS A 113 7.70 15.39 25.32
N ILE A 114 8.34 14.91 24.25
CA ILE A 114 8.32 15.59 22.94
C ILE A 114 6.89 15.69 22.40
N LEU A 115 6.10 14.62 22.49
CA LEU A 115 4.68 14.64 22.08
C LEU A 115 3.91 15.75 22.81
N GLN A 116 4.05 15.83 24.14
CA GLN A 116 3.34 16.82 24.96
C GLN A 116 3.78 18.25 24.65
N ASP A 117 5.08 18.49 24.47
CA ASP A 117 5.62 19.81 24.11
C ASP A 117 5.07 20.28 22.76
N VAL A 118 5.14 19.41 21.74
CA VAL A 118 4.61 19.70 20.40
C VAL A 118 3.10 19.89 20.44
N GLU A 119 2.34 19.07 21.17
CA GLU A 119 0.88 19.22 21.31
C GLU A 119 0.50 20.57 21.92
N ASN A 120 1.13 20.94 23.03
CA ASN A 120 0.90 22.22 23.69
C ASN A 120 1.22 23.40 22.78
N PHE A 121 2.23 23.26 21.92
CA PHE A 121 2.57 24.29 20.95
C PHE A 121 1.57 24.38 19.80
N VAL A 122 1.15 23.24 19.24
CA VAL A 122 0.17 23.14 18.15
C VAL A 122 -1.20 23.69 18.59
N ARG A 123 -1.62 23.41 19.83
CA ARG A 123 -2.88 23.91 20.40
C ARG A 123 -3.02 25.42 20.44
N ARG A 124 -1.92 26.18 20.38
CA ARG A 124 -1.96 27.66 20.32
C ARG A 124 -2.64 28.18 19.06
N GLN A 125 -2.63 27.40 17.98
CA GLN A 125 -3.30 27.74 16.72
C GLN A 125 -4.46 26.80 16.42
N PHE A 126 -4.35 25.53 16.81
CA PHE A 126 -5.36 24.51 16.60
C PHE A 126 -5.90 24.05 17.95
N ALA A 127 -6.79 24.83 18.57
CA ALA A 127 -7.22 24.61 19.96
C ALA A 127 -7.76 23.19 20.23
N GLY A 128 -8.45 22.59 19.26
CA GLY A 128 -8.96 21.21 19.31
C GLY A 128 -7.96 20.13 18.85
N ALA A 129 -6.68 20.45 18.69
CA ALA A 129 -5.68 19.46 18.29
C ALA A 129 -5.41 18.46 19.42
N ARG A 130 -5.39 17.17 19.05
CA ARG A 130 -4.89 16.08 19.89
C ARG A 130 -3.82 15.32 19.13
N LEU A 131 -2.65 15.17 19.73
CA LEU A 131 -1.52 14.45 19.14
C LEU A 131 -1.38 13.09 19.81
N GLN A 132 -1.07 12.07 19.02
CA GLN A 132 -0.87 10.71 19.50
C GLN A 132 0.33 10.08 18.83
N LEU A 133 1.18 9.44 19.61
CA LEU A 133 2.21 8.58 19.06
C LEU A 133 1.57 7.35 18.41
N PHE A 134 2.13 6.95 17.27
CA PHE A 134 1.81 5.69 16.62
C PHE A 134 3.09 5.02 16.11
N GLY A 135 2.94 4.03 15.23
CA GLY A 135 4.06 3.39 14.56
C GLY A 135 5.00 2.68 15.53
N SER A 136 6.31 2.79 15.26
CA SER A 136 7.35 2.06 15.98
C SER A 136 7.39 2.41 17.48
N SER A 137 6.97 3.62 17.84
CA SER A 137 6.94 4.08 19.23
C SER A 137 5.82 3.45 20.07
N LYS A 138 4.84 2.77 19.45
CA LYS A 138 3.68 2.19 20.14
C LYS A 138 3.36 0.74 19.80
N ASN A 139 3.94 0.18 18.73
CA ASN A 139 3.64 -1.19 18.30
C ASN A 139 4.53 -2.28 18.95
N GLY A 140 5.51 -1.91 19.77
CA GLY A 140 6.43 -2.84 20.43
C GLY A 140 7.68 -3.22 19.63
N TYR A 141 7.83 -2.70 18.41
CA TYR A 141 8.98 -2.95 17.52
C TYR A 141 9.83 -1.70 17.29
N GLY A 142 9.77 -0.76 18.25
CA GLY A 142 10.56 0.46 18.24
C GLY A 142 12.06 0.16 18.36
N PHE A 143 12.86 0.99 17.70
CA PHE A 143 14.31 0.99 17.86
C PHE A 143 14.72 2.27 18.56
N ARG A 144 15.82 2.22 19.31
CA ARG A 144 16.50 3.41 19.79
C ARG A 144 16.76 4.32 18.60
N GLN A 145 16.46 5.60 18.76
CA GLN A 145 16.63 6.61 17.69
C GLN A 145 15.75 6.40 16.45
N SER A 146 14.77 5.50 16.47
CA SER A 146 13.76 5.46 15.39
C SER A 146 12.97 6.76 15.35
N ASP A 147 12.48 7.11 14.16
CA ASP A 147 11.61 8.27 13.96
C ASP A 147 10.40 8.26 14.91
N LEU A 148 9.89 9.46 15.20
CA LEU A 148 8.74 9.66 16.05
C LEU A 148 7.49 9.92 15.19
N ASP A 149 6.70 8.87 15.00
CA ASP A 149 5.45 8.93 14.25
C ASP A 149 4.35 9.58 15.11
N ILE A 150 3.90 10.79 14.74
CA ILE A 150 2.86 11.55 15.46
C ILE A 150 1.64 11.73 14.55
N CYS A 151 0.48 11.25 15.01
CA CYS A 151 -0.80 11.53 14.39
C CYS A 151 -1.43 12.75 15.06
N MET A 152 -1.92 13.69 14.27
CA MET A 152 -2.70 14.83 14.75
C MET A 152 -4.16 14.64 14.37
N VAL A 153 -5.05 14.72 15.36
CA VAL A 153 -6.50 14.70 15.19
C VAL A 153 -7.07 16.04 15.62
N LEU A 154 -8.13 16.50 14.95
CA LEU A 154 -8.86 17.71 15.33
C LEU A 154 -10.21 17.29 15.94
N GLU A 155 -10.46 17.68 17.18
CA GLU A 155 -11.72 17.39 17.87
C GLU A 155 -12.93 17.92 17.07
N GLY A 156 -13.94 17.07 16.91
CA GLY A 156 -15.15 17.38 16.13
C GLY A 156 -15.00 17.25 14.61
N GLN A 157 -13.86 16.77 14.11
CA GLN A 157 -13.61 16.52 12.69
C GLN A 157 -13.29 15.03 12.47
N ASP A 158 -14.30 14.21 12.22
CA ASP A 158 -14.12 12.77 11.99
C ASP A 158 -13.41 12.47 10.66
N THR A 159 -13.58 13.34 9.65
CA THR A 159 -12.94 13.24 8.34
C THR A 159 -12.49 14.60 7.85
N ILE A 160 -11.27 14.70 7.34
CA ILE A 160 -10.72 15.92 6.72
C ILE A 160 -10.56 15.67 5.22
N PRO A 161 -11.17 16.47 4.33
CA PRO A 161 -10.97 16.37 2.88
C PRO A 161 -9.50 16.59 2.49
N ASP A 162 -9.02 15.90 1.45
CA ASP A 162 -7.61 15.98 1.00
C ASP A 162 -7.13 17.42 0.73
N ALA A 163 -7.96 18.25 0.13
CA ALA A 163 -7.63 19.65 -0.16
C ALA A 163 -7.43 20.49 1.12
N GLU A 164 -8.19 20.18 2.17
CA GLU A 164 -8.06 20.83 3.48
C GLU A 164 -6.84 20.32 4.23
N CYS A 165 -6.54 19.02 4.11
CA CYS A 165 -5.34 18.40 4.69
C CYS A 165 -4.04 19.09 4.24
N ILE A 166 -3.91 19.39 2.94
CA ILE A 166 -2.76 20.13 2.39
C ILE A 166 -2.62 21.51 3.08
N THR A 167 -3.73 22.23 3.21
CA THR A 167 -3.75 23.56 3.83
C THR A 167 -3.37 23.51 5.31
N ILE A 168 -3.84 22.47 6.02
CA ILE A 168 -3.51 22.21 7.42
C ILE A 168 -2.01 21.93 7.56
N ILE A 169 -1.43 21.07 6.72
CA ILE A 169 0.00 20.71 6.78
C ILE A 169 0.89 21.93 6.51
N GLU A 170 0.56 22.76 5.53
CA GLU A 170 1.32 23.99 5.29
C GLU A 170 1.26 24.96 6.47
N SER A 171 0.08 25.10 7.09
CA SER A 171 -0.15 25.93 8.26
C SER A 171 0.61 25.40 9.48
N LEU A 172 0.57 24.09 9.70
CA LEU A 172 1.30 23.39 10.74
C LEU A 172 2.81 23.56 10.55
N ALA A 173 3.32 23.40 9.33
CA ALA A 173 4.74 23.61 9.04
C ALA A 173 5.18 25.05 9.33
N ARG A 174 4.35 26.06 9.00
CA ARG A 174 4.62 27.47 9.36
C ARG A 174 4.64 27.70 10.87
N LEU A 175 3.77 27.01 11.60
CA LEU A 175 3.74 27.06 13.06
C LEU A 175 5.00 26.41 13.65
N LEU A 176 5.27 25.15 13.30
CA LEU A 176 6.39 24.36 13.84
C LEU A 176 7.76 25.00 13.59
N ARG A 177 7.93 25.77 12.49
CA ARG A 177 9.15 26.57 12.25
C ARG A 177 9.44 27.62 13.32
N LYS A 178 8.44 28.03 14.10
CA LYS A 178 8.59 28.98 15.21
C LYS A 178 8.93 28.29 16.53
N HIS A 179 8.90 26.96 16.58
CA HIS A 179 9.23 26.20 17.78
C HIS A 179 10.74 26.25 18.03
N PRO A 180 11.22 26.68 19.22
CA PRO A 180 12.65 26.85 19.47
C PRO A 180 13.43 25.53 19.48
N GLY A 181 12.75 24.42 19.79
CA GLY A 181 13.33 23.07 19.84
C GLY A 181 13.34 22.31 18.52
N LEU A 182 12.65 22.80 17.47
CA LEU A 182 12.55 22.11 16.19
C LEU A 182 13.38 22.80 15.10
N LYS A 183 13.92 22.00 14.18
CA LYS A 183 14.72 22.47 13.03
C LYS A 183 14.36 21.68 11.79
N ASN A 184 14.74 22.18 10.62
CA ASN A 184 14.60 21.48 9.33
C ASN A 184 13.17 21.02 9.02
N ILE A 185 12.17 21.89 9.26
CA ILE A 185 10.76 21.59 8.99
C ILE A 185 10.49 21.54 7.48
N LEU A 186 10.19 20.34 6.98
CA LEU A 186 9.92 20.05 5.57
C LEU A 186 8.54 19.38 5.41
N PRO A 187 7.50 20.10 4.96
CA PRO A 187 6.20 19.49 4.69
C PRO A 187 6.28 18.59 3.44
N SER A 188 5.67 17.41 3.50
CA SER A 188 5.51 16.48 2.38
C SER A 188 4.06 16.50 1.90
N LEU A 189 3.79 17.14 0.77
CA LEU A 189 2.44 17.27 0.21
C LEU A 189 2.14 16.18 -0.83
N ARG A 190 2.69 14.97 -0.66
CA ARG A 190 2.54 13.88 -1.65
C ARG A 190 1.10 13.33 -1.60
N PRO A 191 0.47 13.04 -2.75
CA PRO A 191 -0.96 12.75 -2.83
C PRO A 191 -1.43 11.55 -1.99
N LYS A 192 -0.58 10.54 -1.79
CA LYS A 192 -0.98 9.33 -1.05
C LYS A 192 -0.93 9.51 0.46
N TYR A 193 0.03 10.27 0.96
CA TYR A 193 0.28 10.45 2.39
C TYR A 193 0.95 11.81 2.63
N PRO A 194 0.14 12.88 2.74
CA PRO A 194 0.64 14.17 3.18
C PRO A 194 1.13 14.09 4.64
N LEU A 195 2.34 14.58 4.94
CA LEU A 195 3.01 14.52 6.24
C LEU A 195 3.70 15.84 6.59
#